data_AF-A0A9E5R6X3-F1
#
_entry.id   AF-A0A9E5R6X3-F1
#
_cell.length_a   1.000
_cell.length_b   1.000
_cell.length_c   1.000
_cell.angle_alpha   90.00
_cell.angle_beta   90.00
_cell.angle_gamma   90.00
#
_symmetry.space_group_name_H-M   'P 1'
#
loop_
_entity.id
_entity.type
_entity.pdbx_description
1 polymer ?
#
loop_
_entity_poly.entity_id
_entity_poly.type
_entity_poly.pdbx_seq_one_letter_code
_entity_poly.pdbx_strand_id
1 'polypeptide(L)'
;MTNQEQRPALCEVLIRDALQCWGFSATPLEISDLGGAFNGNWRVALPEGELVVRVRPRWLTLDRLRDVQEIMCRLPEVGVPTAVPLLALAGRRFEQVNGRIVEVFHYLPEEANRHWSSERWAESFAHLGRLHRALAALQVQPVAPSGEQLCPAAPGAAQVGAHSGLFAGHAPPATIRAKPLPSRVPPKRGWSA
;
A
#
# COMPACT_ATOMS: atom_id res chain seq x y z
N MET A 1 9.87 -24.67 -9.19
CA MET A 1 8.82 -23.84 -8.58
C MET A 1 8.56 -22.67 -9.51
N THR A 2 7.36 -22.56 -10.06
CA THR A 2 6.99 -21.45 -10.94
C THR A 2 6.66 -20.22 -10.09
N ASN A 3 6.95 -19.01 -10.58
CA ASN A 3 6.69 -17.75 -9.84
C ASN A 3 5.21 -17.59 -9.41
N GLN A 4 4.29 -18.31 -10.05
CA GLN A 4 2.86 -18.24 -9.77
C GLN A 4 2.47 -18.86 -8.41
N GLU A 5 3.21 -19.85 -7.90
CA GLU A 5 2.94 -20.49 -6.60
C GLU A 5 3.29 -19.59 -5.40
N GLN A 6 4.04 -18.51 -5.62
CA GLN A 6 4.49 -17.62 -4.56
C GLN A 6 3.53 -16.46 -4.29
N ARG A 7 2.62 -16.19 -5.23
CA ARG A 7 1.64 -15.11 -5.13
C ARG A 7 0.50 -15.53 -4.20
N PRO A 8 0.14 -14.73 -3.19
CA PRO A 8 -1.05 -14.99 -2.38
C PRO A 8 -2.30 -15.06 -3.28
N ALA A 9 -3.06 -16.15 -3.16
CA ALA A 9 -4.36 -16.28 -3.83
C ALA A 9 -5.36 -15.28 -3.23
N LEU A 10 -6.38 -14.90 -4.02
CA LEU A 10 -7.50 -14.10 -3.53
C LEU A 10 -8.17 -14.82 -2.36
N CYS A 11 -8.32 -14.11 -1.24
CA CYS A 11 -9.07 -14.56 -0.09
C CYS A 11 -9.92 -13.39 0.37
N GLU A 12 -11.21 -13.41 0.04
CA GLU A 12 -12.14 -12.31 0.37
C GLU A 12 -12.25 -12.08 1.88
N VAL A 13 -12.14 -13.15 2.69
CA VAL A 13 -12.10 -13.07 4.16
C VAL A 13 -10.90 -12.25 4.61
N LEU A 14 -9.70 -12.56 4.10
CA LEU A 14 -8.49 -11.79 4.40
C LEU A 14 -8.62 -10.32 4.01
N ILE A 15 -9.22 -10.03 2.84
CA ILE A 15 -9.44 -8.64 2.39
C ILE A 15 -10.39 -7.93 3.34
N ARG A 16 -11.51 -8.57 3.71
CA ARG A 16 -12.49 -7.99 4.62
C ARG A 16 -11.90 -7.73 6.01
N ASP A 17 -11.18 -8.69 6.57
CA ASP A 17 -10.51 -8.57 7.86
C ASP A 17 -9.47 -7.45 7.82
N ALA A 18 -8.72 -7.33 6.73
CA ALA A 18 -7.79 -6.24 6.54
C ALA A 18 -8.51 -4.89 6.50
N LEU A 19 -9.59 -4.73 5.74
CA LEU A 19 -10.35 -3.47 5.67
C LEU A 19 -10.82 -2.97 7.04
N GLN A 20 -11.20 -3.87 7.94
CA GLN A 20 -11.58 -3.53 9.31
C GLN A 20 -10.43 -2.86 10.08
N CYS A 21 -9.18 -3.29 9.87
CA CYS A 21 -8.02 -2.67 10.50
C CYS A 21 -7.79 -1.21 10.06
N TRP A 22 -8.32 -0.80 8.90
CA TRP A 22 -8.30 0.58 8.41
C TRP A 22 -9.62 1.33 8.64
N GLY A 23 -10.57 0.72 9.36
CA GLY A 23 -11.85 1.34 9.69
C GLY A 23 -12.90 1.30 8.58
N PHE A 24 -12.67 0.53 7.53
CA PHE A 24 -13.68 0.29 6.49
C PHE A 24 -14.59 -0.86 6.91
N SER A 25 -15.83 -0.54 7.26
CA SER A 25 -16.84 -1.53 7.68
C SER A 25 -17.83 -1.91 6.56
N ALA A 26 -17.82 -1.19 5.45
CA ALA A 26 -18.68 -1.48 4.31
C ALA A 26 -18.26 -2.78 3.62
N THR A 27 -19.24 -3.56 3.20
CA THR A 27 -19.00 -4.71 2.31
C THR A 27 -18.48 -4.19 0.96
N PRO A 28 -17.37 -4.71 0.44
CA PRO A 28 -16.90 -4.38 -0.91
C PRO A 28 -17.99 -4.58 -1.96
N LEU A 29 -18.19 -3.59 -2.81
CA LEU A 29 -19.09 -3.67 -3.96
C LEU A 29 -18.49 -4.55 -5.05
N GLU A 30 -17.17 -4.49 -5.20
CA GLU A 30 -16.40 -5.26 -6.18
C GLU A 30 -14.99 -5.51 -5.62
N ILE A 31 -14.44 -6.69 -5.92
CA ILE A 31 -13.03 -7.00 -5.69
C ILE A 31 -12.46 -7.54 -7.01
N SER A 32 -11.44 -6.88 -7.55
CA SER A 32 -10.78 -7.30 -8.79
C SER A 32 -9.27 -7.46 -8.60
N ASP A 33 -8.72 -8.49 -9.23
CA ASP A 33 -7.29 -8.73 -9.24
C ASP A 33 -6.57 -7.71 -10.17
N LEU A 34 -5.61 -6.96 -9.63
CA LEU A 34 -4.76 -6.02 -10.38
C LEU A 34 -3.46 -6.65 -10.90
N GLY A 35 -3.26 -7.95 -10.66
CA GLY A 35 -2.07 -8.69 -11.04
C GLY A 35 -0.86 -8.41 -10.15
N GLY A 36 0.33 -8.57 -10.74
CA GLY A 36 1.62 -8.47 -10.07
C GLY A 36 2.36 -9.81 -9.99
N ALA A 37 3.69 -9.74 -9.97
CA ALA A 37 4.53 -10.93 -10.01
C ALA A 37 4.61 -11.67 -8.66
N PHE A 38 4.71 -10.94 -7.56
CA PHE A 38 4.98 -11.52 -6.23
C PHE A 38 3.94 -11.15 -5.16
N ASN A 39 3.39 -9.94 -5.24
CA ASN A 39 2.36 -9.50 -4.30
C ASN A 39 0.97 -9.89 -4.83
N GLY A 40 0.04 -10.16 -3.92
CA GLY A 40 -1.37 -10.10 -4.25
C GLY A 40 -1.81 -8.64 -4.21
N ASN A 41 -2.24 -8.06 -5.34
CA ASN A 41 -2.81 -6.72 -5.37
C ASN A 41 -4.27 -6.84 -5.81
N TRP A 42 -5.19 -6.36 -4.98
CA TRP A 42 -6.61 -6.35 -5.32
C TRP A 42 -7.14 -4.93 -5.23
N ARG A 43 -7.86 -4.51 -6.28
CA ARG A 43 -8.72 -3.36 -6.24
C ARG A 43 -9.96 -3.73 -5.44
N VAL A 44 -10.34 -2.86 -4.51
CA VAL A 44 -11.53 -3.00 -3.69
C VAL A 44 -12.37 -1.75 -3.89
N ALA A 45 -13.53 -1.91 -4.50
CA ALA A 45 -14.50 -0.83 -4.65
C ALA A 45 -15.40 -0.78 -3.41
N LEU A 46 -15.46 0.39 -2.77
CA LEU A 46 -16.33 0.70 -1.63
C LEU A 46 -17.27 1.85 -2.01
N PRO A 47 -18.40 2.05 -1.30
CA PRO A 47 -19.28 3.20 -1.54
C PRO A 47 -18.56 4.55 -1.43
N GLU A 48 -17.55 4.66 -0.57
CA GLU A 48 -16.82 5.90 -0.29
C GLU A 48 -15.63 6.12 -1.23
N GLY A 49 -15.25 5.13 -2.04
CA GLY A 49 -14.12 5.20 -2.96
C GLY A 49 -13.46 3.85 -3.20
N GLU A 50 -12.31 3.89 -3.88
CA GLU A 50 -11.60 2.68 -4.29
C GLU A 50 -10.24 2.59 -3.63
N LEU A 51 -9.87 1.38 -3.21
CA LEU A 51 -8.63 1.06 -2.53
C LEU A 51 -7.86 -0.01 -3.28
N VAL A 52 -6.58 -0.11 -2.99
CA VAL A 52 -5.76 -1.28 -3.31
C VAL A 52 -5.35 -1.94 -2.01
N VAL A 53 -5.74 -3.20 -1.84
CA VAL A 53 -5.24 -4.08 -0.79
C VAL A 53 -4.07 -4.87 -1.36
N ARG A 54 -2.90 -4.73 -0.74
CA ARG A 54 -1.68 -5.43 -1.13
C ARG A 54 -1.29 -6.43 -0.05
N VAL A 55 -1.31 -7.72 -0.39
CA VAL A 55 -0.77 -8.78 0.48
C VAL A 55 0.63 -9.14 0.01
N ARG A 56 1.59 -9.06 0.93
CA ARG A 56 3.01 -9.31 0.67
C ARG A 56 3.31 -10.82 0.63
N PRO A 57 4.35 -11.23 -0.14
CA PRO A 57 4.83 -12.60 -0.11
C PRO A 57 5.42 -12.96 1.26
N ARG A 58 5.38 -14.25 1.62
CA ARG A 58 5.80 -14.73 2.95
C ARG A 58 7.28 -14.50 3.27
N TRP A 59 8.12 -14.34 2.26
CA TRP A 59 9.56 -14.13 2.43
C TRP A 59 9.94 -12.67 2.70
N LEU A 60 8.99 -11.72 2.60
CA LEU A 60 9.26 -10.33 2.92
C LEU A 60 9.30 -10.15 4.45
N THR A 61 10.42 -9.66 4.96
CA THR A 61 10.56 -9.34 6.39
C THR A 61 9.91 -8.00 6.73
N LEU A 62 9.52 -7.82 8.00
CA LEU A 62 8.94 -6.57 8.48
C LEU A 62 9.93 -5.40 8.38
N ASP A 63 11.20 -5.62 8.69
CA ASP A 63 12.23 -4.57 8.59
C ASP A 63 12.40 -4.09 7.16
N ARG A 64 12.48 -5.02 6.20
CA ARG A 64 12.53 -4.66 4.78
C ARG A 64 11.28 -3.90 4.34
N LEU A 65 10.11 -4.27 4.86
CA LEU A 65 8.89 -3.52 4.57
C LEU A 65 8.93 -2.11 5.15
N ARG A 66 9.39 -1.95 6.40
CA ARG A 66 9.53 -0.64 7.06
C ARG A 66 10.47 0.27 6.26
N ASP A 67 11.62 -0.23 5.82
CA ASP A 67 12.57 0.53 4.99
C ASP A 67 11.93 1.01 3.69
N VAL A 68 11.21 0.11 3.00
CA VAL A 68 10.50 0.45 1.76
C VAL A 68 9.43 1.51 2.03
N GLN A 69 8.65 1.38 3.10
CA GLN A 69 7.60 2.33 3.43
C GLN A 69 8.16 3.70 3.82
N GLU A 70 9.29 3.75 4.53
CA GLU A 70 9.97 4.99 4.89
C GLU A 70 10.41 5.74 3.62
N ILE A 71 11.04 5.04 2.68
CA ILE A 71 11.41 5.62 1.38
C ILE A 71 10.17 6.12 0.65
N MET A 72 9.11 5.31 0.57
CA MET A 72 7.86 5.68 -0.11
C MET A 72 7.21 6.93 0.50
N CYS A 73 7.32 7.15 1.81
CA CYS A 73 6.78 8.34 2.47
C CYS A 73 7.61 9.60 2.19
N ARG A 74 8.94 9.47 2.05
CA ARG A 74 9.84 10.61 1.80
C ARG A 74 9.88 11.05 0.33
N LEU A 75 9.64 10.15 -0.61
CA LEU A 75 9.71 10.46 -2.04
C LEU A 75 8.78 11.62 -2.48
N PRO A 76 7.51 11.71 -2.02
CA PRO A 76 6.65 12.85 -2.30
C PRO A 76 7.20 14.19 -1.79
N GLU A 77 7.87 14.20 -0.63
CA GLU A 77 8.43 15.40 -0.01
C GLU A 77 9.54 16.04 -0.87
N VAL A 78 10.22 15.23 -1.69
CA VAL A 78 11.25 15.66 -2.64
C VAL A 78 10.73 15.72 -4.09
N GLY A 79 9.41 15.76 -4.26
CA GLY A 79 8.76 15.98 -5.56
C GLY A 79 8.70 14.75 -6.47
N VAL A 80 8.86 13.54 -5.92
CA VAL A 80 8.69 12.28 -6.67
C VAL A 80 7.31 11.68 -6.38
N PRO A 81 6.35 11.73 -7.32
CA PRO A 81 5.01 11.19 -7.12
C PRO A 81 5.08 9.70 -6.78
N THR A 82 4.60 9.34 -5.59
CA THR A 82 4.65 7.97 -5.07
C THR A 82 3.36 7.69 -4.32
N ALA A 83 2.75 6.52 -4.56
CA ALA A 83 1.60 6.07 -3.78
C ALA A 83 2.07 5.71 -2.35
N VAL A 84 1.48 6.35 -1.35
CA VAL A 84 1.83 6.13 0.07
C VAL A 84 0.78 5.21 0.70
N PRO A 85 1.18 4.20 1.50
CA PRO A 85 0.22 3.35 2.18
C PRO A 85 -0.54 4.14 3.25
N LEU A 86 -1.84 3.85 3.37
CA LEU A 86 -2.73 4.42 4.37
C LEU A 86 -2.34 3.95 5.77
N LEU A 87 -2.57 4.82 6.75
CA LEU A 87 -2.47 4.44 8.16
C LEU A 87 -3.69 3.62 8.57
N ALA A 88 -3.44 2.45 9.15
CA ALA A 88 -4.42 1.66 9.87
C ALA A 88 -4.86 2.40 11.14
N LEU A 89 -5.95 1.95 11.77
CA LEU A 89 -6.45 2.51 13.02
C LEU A 89 -5.41 2.47 14.15
N ALA A 90 -4.52 1.47 14.13
CA ALA A 90 -3.42 1.35 15.09
C ALA A 90 -2.24 2.31 14.80
N GLY A 91 -2.34 3.18 13.79
CA GLY A 91 -1.30 4.13 13.41
C GLY A 91 -0.13 3.54 12.61
N ARG A 92 -0.23 2.27 12.19
CA ARG A 92 0.78 1.59 11.34
C ARG A 92 0.39 1.66 9.88
N ARG A 93 1.37 1.55 8.98
CA ARG A 93 1.17 1.52 7.52
C ARG A 93 1.01 0.11 6.95
N PHE A 94 1.07 -0.90 7.81
CA PHE A 94 0.80 -2.29 7.49
C PHE A 94 0.18 -2.98 8.71
N GLU A 95 -0.49 -4.09 8.46
CA GLU A 95 -1.02 -4.98 9.50
C GLU A 95 -0.70 -6.43 9.20
N GLN A 96 -0.67 -7.25 10.25
CA GLN A 96 -0.64 -8.70 10.10
C GLN A 96 -2.06 -9.24 10.25
N VAL A 97 -2.61 -9.77 9.16
CA VAL A 97 -3.98 -10.31 9.11
C VAL A 97 -3.91 -11.75 8.63
N ASN A 98 -4.44 -12.68 9.43
CA ASN A 98 -4.39 -14.12 9.14
C ASN A 98 -2.98 -14.63 8.77
N GLY A 99 -1.96 -14.15 9.49
CA GLY A 99 -0.55 -14.50 9.27
C GLY A 99 0.05 -13.95 7.97
N ARG A 100 -0.57 -12.92 7.37
CA ARG A 100 -0.10 -12.25 6.15
C ARG A 100 0.12 -10.76 6.42
N ILE A 101 1.17 -10.20 5.83
CA ILE A 101 1.41 -8.77 5.89
C ILE A 101 0.58 -8.07 4.81
N VAL A 102 -0.24 -7.11 5.23
CA VAL A 102 -1.17 -6.37 4.38
C VAL A 102 -0.90 -4.88 4.45
N GLU A 103 -0.96 -4.21 3.31
CA GLU A 103 -0.96 -2.75 3.19
C GLU A 103 -2.19 -2.31 2.39
N VAL A 104 -2.68 -1.10 2.66
CA VAL A 104 -3.80 -0.51 1.93
C VAL A 104 -3.36 0.82 1.32
N PHE A 105 -3.74 1.07 0.08
CA PHE A 105 -3.47 2.30 -0.66
C PHE A 105 -4.76 2.86 -1.22
N HIS A 106 -4.80 4.15 -1.53
CA HIS A 106 -5.80 4.67 -2.47
C HIS A 106 -5.59 4.04 -3.84
N TYR A 107 -6.69 3.64 -4.49
CA TYR A 107 -6.62 3.24 -5.88
C TYR A 107 -6.36 4.48 -6.74
N LEU A 108 -5.28 4.41 -7.53
CA LEU A 108 -4.99 5.38 -8.56
C LEU A 108 -5.51 4.78 -9.85
N PRO A 109 -6.64 5.26 -10.39
CA PRO A 109 -7.16 4.74 -11.64
C PRO A 109 -6.09 4.88 -12.70
N GLU A 110 -5.80 3.77 -13.36
CA GLU A 110 -4.96 3.78 -14.54
C GLU A 110 -5.58 4.77 -15.53
N GLU A 111 -4.81 5.75 -16.00
CA GLU A 111 -5.13 6.37 -17.29
C GLU A 111 -4.88 5.29 -18.35
N ALA A 112 -5.85 4.40 -18.48
CA ALA A 112 -5.86 3.15 -19.22
C ALA A 112 -4.92 3.20 -20.43
N ASN A 113 -3.88 2.35 -20.43
CA ASN A 113 -3.12 1.92 -21.60
C ASN A 113 -3.08 2.92 -22.78
N ARG A 114 -2.76 4.18 -22.49
CA ARG A 114 -2.61 5.19 -23.54
C ARG A 114 -1.38 4.80 -24.33
N HIS A 115 -1.56 4.55 -25.63
CA HIS A 115 -0.55 4.15 -26.60
C HIS A 115 0.85 4.60 -26.20
N TRP A 116 1.77 3.65 -26.04
CA TRP A 116 3.17 3.96 -25.79
C TRP A 116 3.71 4.77 -26.97
N SER A 117 4.07 6.03 -26.69
CA SER A 117 4.74 6.92 -27.63
C SER A 117 6.18 7.16 -27.19
N SER A 118 7.01 7.63 -28.11
CA SER A 118 8.40 7.98 -27.82
C SER A 118 8.50 9.07 -26.74
N GLU A 119 7.58 10.04 -26.75
CA GLU A 119 7.51 11.11 -25.75
C GLU A 119 7.20 10.54 -24.37
N ARG A 120 6.26 9.59 -24.27
CA ARG A 120 5.93 8.92 -23.00
C ARG A 120 7.09 8.09 -22.46
N TRP A 121 7.86 7.45 -23.33
CA TRP A 121 9.10 6.79 -22.94
C TRP A 121 10.11 7.78 -22.37
N ALA A 122 10.34 8.90 -23.06
CA ALA A 122 11.24 9.94 -22.59
C ALA A 122 10.81 10.51 -21.23
N GLU A 123 9.51 10.78 -21.04
CA GLU A 123 8.94 11.21 -19.77
C GLU A 123 9.15 10.16 -18.67
N SER A 124 8.92 8.89 -18.96
CA SER A 124 9.10 7.78 -18.01
C SER A 124 10.57 7.64 -17.57
N PHE A 125 11.51 7.72 -18.51
CA PHE A 125 12.95 7.72 -18.18
C PHE A 125 13.36 8.97 -17.39
N ALA A 126 12.79 10.13 -17.69
CA ALA A 126 13.02 11.34 -16.91
C ALA A 126 12.49 11.18 -15.47
N HIS A 127 11.33 10.54 -15.28
CA HIS A 127 10.78 10.22 -13.96
C HIS A 127 11.69 9.24 -13.20
N LEU A 128 12.18 8.19 -13.87
CA LEU A 128 13.13 7.24 -13.30
C LEU A 128 14.44 7.92 -12.88
N GLY A 129 14.97 8.83 -13.70
CA GLY A 129 16.15 9.63 -13.35
C GLY A 129 15.94 10.52 -12.12
N ARG A 130 14.74 11.12 -11.96
CA ARG A 130 14.38 11.86 -10.74
C ARG A 130 14.30 10.96 -9.52
N LEU A 131 13.70 9.78 -9.66
CA LEU A 131 13.65 8.77 -8.60
C LEU A 131 15.06 8.38 -8.16
N HIS A 132 15.97 8.06 -9.09
CA HIS A 132 17.35 7.70 -8.75
C HIS A 132 18.09 8.81 -8.02
N ARG A 133 17.95 10.07 -8.46
CA ARG A 133 18.55 11.22 -7.76
C ARG A 133 17.97 11.40 -6.37
N ALA A 134 16.65 11.26 -6.21
CA ALA A 134 16.01 11.34 -4.90
C ALA A 134 16.51 10.24 -3.96
N LEU A 135 16.56 8.99 -4.42
CA LEU A 135 17.07 7.86 -3.64
C LEU A 135 18.54 8.04 -3.27
N ALA A 136 19.38 8.58 -4.16
CA ALA A 136 20.78 8.84 -3.86
C ALA A 136 20.97 9.95 -2.81
N ALA A 137 20.05 10.91 -2.73
CA ALA A 137 20.07 11.98 -1.73
C ALA A 137 19.48 11.54 -0.38
N LEU A 138 18.57 10.56 -0.38
CA LEU A 138 18.00 10.00 0.84
C LEU A 138 19.06 9.16 1.57
N GLN A 139 19.62 9.71 2.64
CA GLN A 139 20.36 8.91 3.61
C GLN A 139 19.36 8.04 4.38
N VAL A 140 19.20 6.80 3.94
CA VAL A 140 18.45 5.78 4.68
C VAL A 140 19.44 5.10 5.61
N GLN A 141 19.28 5.34 6.91
CA GLN A 141 20.02 4.58 7.92
C GLN A 141 19.58 3.11 7.80
N PRO A 142 20.50 2.15 7.70
CA PRO A 142 20.12 0.75 7.74
C PRO A 142 19.40 0.49 9.06
N VAL A 143 18.17 -0.01 8.99
CA VAL A 143 17.47 -0.51 10.18
C VAL A 143 18.30 -1.68 10.72
N ALA A 144 18.75 -1.56 11.97
CA ALA A 144 19.40 -2.67 12.65
C ALA A 144 18.46 -3.87 12.61
N PRO A 145 18.93 -5.07 12.23
CA PRO A 145 18.07 -6.23 12.12
C PRO A 145 17.37 -6.45 13.47
N SER A 146 16.05 -6.25 13.49
CA SER A 146 15.25 -6.68 14.61
C SER A 146 15.21 -8.21 14.52
N GLY A 147 15.59 -8.90 15.59
CA GLY A 147 15.67 -10.37 15.61
C GLY A 147 14.34 -11.10 15.35
N GLU A 148 13.28 -10.42 14.94
CA GLU A 148 11.99 -10.98 14.54
C GLU A 148 12.06 -11.51 13.09
N GLN A 149 12.86 -12.55 12.91
CA GLN A 149 12.73 -13.40 11.74
C GLN A 149 11.59 -14.38 12.02
N LEU A 150 10.39 -14.05 11.55
CA LEU A 150 9.26 -14.99 11.52
C LEU A 150 9.57 -16.09 10.50
N CYS A 151 10.32 -17.10 10.93
CA CYS A 151 10.29 -18.40 10.28
C CYS A 151 8.84 -18.88 10.26
N PRO A 152 8.35 -19.47 9.15
CA PRO A 152 7.06 -20.16 9.20
C PRO A 152 7.17 -21.28 10.23
N ALA A 153 6.40 -21.18 11.31
CA ALA A 153 6.19 -22.31 12.20
C ALA A 153 5.72 -23.50 11.34
N ALA A 154 6.37 -24.64 11.52
CA ALA A 154 5.96 -25.88 10.88
C ALA A 154 4.44 -26.11 11.10
N PRO A 155 3.71 -26.67 10.12
CA PRO A 155 2.30 -26.96 10.30
C PRO A 155 2.15 -28.01 11.42
N GLY A 156 1.71 -27.58 12.61
CA GLY A 156 1.52 -28.49 13.74
C GLY A 156 1.38 -27.90 15.14
N ALA A 157 1.59 -26.59 15.36
CA ALA A 157 1.44 -26.01 16.70
C ALA A 157 0.19 -25.11 16.78
N ALA A 158 -0.94 -25.71 17.13
CA ALA A 158 -2.02 -24.96 17.76
C ALA A 158 -1.55 -24.53 19.15
N GLN A 159 -1.40 -23.23 19.39
CA GLN A 159 -1.45 -22.69 20.75
C GLN A 159 -2.32 -21.44 20.79
N VAL A 160 -3.41 -21.59 21.54
CA VAL A 160 -4.22 -20.54 22.13
C VAL A 160 -3.37 -19.89 23.22
N GLY A 161 -3.09 -18.59 23.10
CA GLY A 161 -2.32 -17.84 24.09
C GLY A 161 -2.73 -16.38 24.07
N ALA A 162 -3.63 -16.00 24.98
CA ALA A 162 -3.95 -14.62 25.27
C ALA A 162 -2.74 -13.93 25.91
N HIS A 163 -2.19 -12.91 25.25
CA HIS A 163 -1.26 -11.99 25.88
C HIS A 163 -1.93 -10.63 26.05
N SER A 164 -2.44 -10.42 27.26
CA SER A 164 -2.68 -9.10 27.83
C SER A 164 -1.33 -8.47 28.18
N GLY A 165 -1.01 -7.34 27.56
CA GLY A 165 0.17 -6.53 27.88
C GLY A 165 -0.16 -5.07 27.69
N LEU A 166 -0.39 -4.36 28.80
CA LEU A 166 -0.58 -2.91 28.85
C LEU A 166 0.66 -2.20 28.30
N PHE A 167 0.47 -1.30 27.33
CA PHE A 167 1.39 -0.21 27.06
C PHE A 167 0.69 1.12 27.30
N ALA A 168 1.32 1.94 28.14
CA ALA A 168 0.82 3.21 28.64
C ALA A 168 0.85 4.31 27.56
N GLY A 169 -0.09 5.25 27.70
CA GLY A 169 -0.50 6.23 26.71
C GLY A 169 0.60 7.13 26.14
N HIS A 170 0.50 7.35 24.83
CA HIS A 170 0.80 8.63 24.20
C HIS A 170 -0.49 9.12 23.54
N ALA A 171 -0.90 10.33 23.89
CA ALA A 171 -2.11 10.97 23.37
C ALA A 171 -1.97 11.23 21.85
N PRO A 172 -3.01 10.98 21.04
CA PRO A 172 -2.98 11.33 19.63
C PRO A 172 -3.12 12.86 19.44
N PRO A 173 -2.42 13.47 18.47
CA PRO A 173 -2.71 14.84 18.08
C PRO A 173 -4.04 14.93 17.32
N ALA A 174 -4.63 16.12 17.39
CA ALA A 174 -5.98 16.46 16.97
C ALA A 174 -6.33 16.08 15.51
N THR A 175 -7.59 15.70 15.35
CA THR A 175 -8.33 15.38 14.13
C THR A 175 -8.04 16.37 12.98
N ILE A 176 -7.32 15.92 11.95
CA ILE A 176 -7.27 16.62 10.67
C ILE A 176 -8.57 16.31 9.93
N ARG A 177 -9.46 17.29 9.90
CA ARG A 177 -10.69 17.27 9.11
C ARG A 177 -10.33 17.31 7.63
N ALA A 178 -10.59 16.24 6.89
CA ALA A 178 -10.42 16.21 5.44
C ALA A 178 -11.23 17.35 4.79
N LYS A 179 -10.55 18.22 4.06
CA LYS A 179 -11.16 19.30 3.29
C LYS A 179 -11.74 18.69 2.00
N PRO A 180 -13.02 18.94 1.64
CA PRO A 180 -13.57 18.41 0.40
C PRO A 180 -12.85 19.01 -0.81
N LEU A 181 -12.56 18.16 -1.79
CA LEU A 181 -12.02 18.54 -3.09
C LEU A 181 -12.97 19.53 -3.80
N PRO A 182 -12.47 20.62 -4.41
CA PRO A 182 -13.31 21.49 -5.22
C PRO A 182 -13.76 20.75 -6.49
N SER A 183 -15.07 20.56 -6.63
CA SER A 183 -15.70 20.21 -7.89
C SER A 183 -15.82 21.47 -8.76
N ARG A 184 -15.25 21.43 -9.97
CA ARG A 184 -15.76 22.05 -11.22
C ARG A 184 -14.62 22.17 -12.25
N VAL A 185 -14.67 21.31 -13.26
CA VAL A 185 -14.06 21.58 -14.57
C VAL A 185 -15.04 22.47 -15.34
N PRO A 186 -14.65 23.68 -15.79
CA PRO A 186 -15.50 24.46 -16.69
C PRO A 186 -15.50 23.85 -18.10
N PRO A 187 -16.60 23.98 -18.86
CA PRO A 187 -16.69 23.45 -20.22
C PRO A 187 -15.69 24.15 -21.15
N LYS A 188 -15.06 23.36 -22.04
CA LYS A 188 -14.19 23.85 -23.11
C LYS A 188 -14.99 24.79 -24.01
N ARG A 189 -14.55 26.05 -24.12
CA ARG A 189 -15.01 26.96 -25.17
C ARG A 189 -14.49 26.44 -26.50
N GLY A 190 -15.40 26.18 -27.43
CA GLY A 190 -15.07 25.86 -28.82
C GLY A 190 -14.28 27.01 -29.44
N TRP A 191 -13.28 26.65 -30.24
CA TRP A 191 -12.60 27.58 -31.13
C TRP A 191 -13.26 27.46 -32.49
N SER A 192 -13.88 28.55 -32.95
CA SER A 192 -14.21 28.77 -34.35
C SER A 192 -13.10 29.59 -34.97
N ALA A 193 -12.50 29.07 -36.04
CA ALA A 193 -12.00 29.81 -37.20
C ALA A 193 -11.91 28.83 -38.37
#